data_AF-A0A561UND7-F1
#
_entry.id   AF-A0A561UND7-F1
#
_cell.length_a   1.000
_cell.length_b   1.000
_cell.length_c   1.000
_cell.angle_alpha   90.00
_cell.angle_beta   90.00
_cell.angle_gamma   90.00
#
_symmetry.space_group_name_H-M   'P 1'
#
loop_
_entity.id
_entity.type
_entity.pdbx_description
1 polymer ?
#
loop_
_entity_poly.entity_id
_entity_poly.type
_entity_poly.pdbx_seq_one_letter_code
_entity_poly.pdbx_strand_id
1 'polypeptide(L)'
;MSRRLRVRQSQTVLPFGVGAVLDIQGESFVATGIGDWPRQRQPVESRRLADRLGVTGFFAAPAALDDRYDRPDTAGAPYIRFPSWLFCGSCRRMVRWRIADEKHGVRPRCPSCTPVRQLAPMRFVQICASGHLADVDWWFWAHSRRTPTERQGCTSREQLRFRVAERAAGLEALSVECMAKGCGASRDLLDVLGTHGLRCSGRNPWQRAGEAVDCTKPVQIVQRTAGNLYYPVVHSALDIPESDAPPATDQALTKRVLESDLWVPLCRAAQGPRAAVFRDLLKEETGADDALIDLLLAEETGAPLPAPANQDQPVPGRPDLSREEWVAFTAPVPPATRDFALRETTLGLDQETAEPWAGLQQRFGRVVLADRLREVRALSGFSRVSPDAAFVPADTARRLRWLPAVEAFGEGLFITLDRERLGDWEEDPAVRRRVAGMRADLERSFQQDRLRSCTGEVLAPRFVLLHTLAHLLVRQLAFESGYTTSSLRERVYARPEYDQYGVLVYTAAGDAEGTLGGLVRQGEPPQLAETLLRTIEAGAWCSADPLCSEHTGQGFGNLNRAACHACALLPETSCETGNALLDRALVVGGENVPGFFEPVVAAARAAAAAAVE
;
A
#
# COMPACT_ATOMS: atom_id res chain seq x y z
N MET A 1 -30.90 20.21 4.87
CA MET A 1 -30.30 18.93 4.49
C MET A 1 -29.18 18.60 5.46
N SER A 2 -29.18 17.40 6.06
CA SER A 2 -28.07 16.92 6.89
C SER A 2 -26.80 16.86 6.04
N ARG A 3 -25.69 17.37 6.55
CA ARG A 3 -24.41 17.35 5.83
C ARG A 3 -23.88 15.93 5.74
N ARG A 4 -23.49 15.51 4.53
CA ARG A 4 -22.91 14.18 4.26
C ARG A 4 -21.42 14.29 3.97
N LEU A 5 -20.65 13.36 4.50
CA LEU A 5 -19.23 13.16 4.18
C LEU A 5 -19.13 11.92 3.31
N ARG A 6 -18.39 12.01 2.20
CA ARG A 6 -18.24 10.93 1.23
C ARG A 6 -16.78 10.69 0.93
N VAL A 7 -16.45 9.42 0.74
CA VAL A 7 -15.14 8.92 0.37
C VAL A 7 -15.34 7.87 -0.71
N ARG A 8 -14.41 7.77 -1.68
CA ARG A 8 -14.49 6.70 -2.68
C ARG A 8 -14.27 5.36 -1.99
N GLN A 9 -14.94 4.30 -2.45
CA GLN A 9 -14.80 2.97 -1.84
C GLN A 9 -13.34 2.49 -1.88
N SER A 10 -12.63 2.72 -2.99
CA SER A 10 -11.19 2.43 -3.16
C SER A 10 -10.33 3.05 -2.06
N GLN A 11 -10.67 4.27 -1.65
CA GLN A 11 -9.97 5.02 -0.62
C GLN A 11 -10.12 4.43 0.79
N THR A 12 -11.09 3.53 1.02
CA THR A 12 -11.27 2.83 2.30
C THR A 12 -10.28 1.68 2.53
N VAL A 13 -9.51 1.31 1.50
CA VAL A 13 -8.34 0.41 1.58
C VAL A 13 -7.06 1.24 1.51
N LEU A 14 -6.95 2.12 0.51
CA LEU A 14 -5.79 3.01 0.32
C LEU A 14 -6.22 4.33 -0.34
N PRO A 15 -5.87 5.51 0.23
CA PRO A 15 -4.94 5.72 1.33
C PRO A 15 -5.58 5.75 2.72
N PHE A 16 -6.91 5.76 2.83
CA PHE A 16 -7.63 5.96 4.09
C PHE A 16 -8.13 4.62 4.69
N GLY A 17 -7.28 3.61 4.63
CA GLY A 17 -7.50 2.29 5.23
C GLY A 17 -7.59 2.31 6.75
N VAL A 18 -7.87 1.15 7.37
CA VAL A 18 -7.91 0.98 8.83
C VAL A 18 -6.70 1.64 9.50
N GLY A 19 -6.93 2.54 10.46
CA GLY A 19 -5.87 3.26 11.17
C GLY A 19 -5.30 4.48 10.44
N ALA A 20 -5.66 4.74 9.20
CA ALA A 20 -5.29 5.97 8.49
C ALA A 20 -6.11 7.17 8.97
N VAL A 21 -5.50 8.35 8.95
CA VAL A 21 -6.17 9.62 9.24
C VAL A 21 -6.73 10.20 7.94
N LEU A 22 -8.01 10.57 7.95
CA LEU A 22 -8.73 11.19 6.85
C LEU A 22 -9.13 12.62 7.23
N ASP A 23 -8.59 13.60 6.50
CA ASP A 23 -9.08 14.97 6.54
C ASP A 23 -10.14 15.20 5.46
N ILE A 24 -11.29 15.73 5.85
CA ILE A 24 -12.36 16.03 4.91
C ILE A 24 -13.12 17.29 5.35
N GLN A 25 -13.22 18.26 4.43
CA GLN A 25 -13.96 19.51 4.61
C GLN A 25 -13.60 20.28 5.91
N GLY A 26 -12.34 20.22 6.36
CA GLY A 26 -11.86 20.92 7.58
C GLY A 26 -12.05 20.14 8.89
N GLU A 27 -12.50 18.89 8.81
CA GLU A 27 -12.53 17.95 9.92
C GLU A 27 -11.52 16.83 9.70
N SER A 28 -11.21 16.08 10.77
CA SER A 28 -10.26 14.99 10.76
C SER A 28 -10.85 13.78 11.47
N PHE A 29 -10.67 12.62 10.87
CA PHE A 29 -11.16 11.33 11.35
C PHE A 29 -10.08 10.26 11.22
N VAL A 30 -10.24 9.13 11.90
CA VAL A 30 -9.41 7.94 11.71
C VAL A 30 -10.31 6.74 11.42
N ALA A 31 -9.92 5.92 10.44
CA ALA A 31 -10.65 4.69 10.11
C ALA A 31 -10.50 3.67 11.25
N THR A 32 -11.60 3.03 11.64
CA THR A 32 -11.58 2.04 12.73
C THR A 32 -11.22 0.64 12.24
N GLY A 33 -10.93 -0.26 13.16
CA GLY A 33 -10.68 -1.67 12.87
C GLY A 33 -11.87 -2.37 12.21
N ILE A 34 -11.61 -3.44 11.46
CA ILE A 34 -12.66 -4.17 10.74
C ILE A 34 -13.69 -4.88 11.63
N GLY A 35 -13.41 -4.99 12.93
CA GLY A 35 -14.38 -5.45 13.93
C GLY A 35 -15.63 -4.55 14.04
N ASP A 36 -15.50 -3.26 13.71
CA ASP A 36 -16.61 -2.29 13.76
C ASP A 36 -17.35 -2.16 12.42
N TRP A 37 -16.92 -2.89 11.38
CA TRP A 37 -17.58 -2.83 10.08
C TRP A 37 -19.00 -3.41 10.16
N PRO A 38 -19.97 -2.80 9.46
CA PRO A 38 -21.35 -3.24 9.49
C PRO A 38 -21.51 -4.70 9.07
N ARG A 39 -22.59 -5.36 9.52
CA ARG A 39 -22.87 -6.75 9.16
C ARG A 39 -23.17 -6.92 7.67
N GLN A 40 -23.89 -5.97 7.09
CA GLN A 40 -24.12 -5.93 5.66
C GLN A 40 -22.84 -5.46 4.98
N ARG A 41 -22.16 -6.37 4.28
CA ARG A 41 -20.90 -6.16 3.58
C ARG A 41 -21.03 -6.70 2.18
N GLN A 42 -20.32 -6.11 1.23
CA GLN A 42 -20.28 -6.62 -0.13
C GLN A 42 -19.09 -7.57 -0.25
N PRO A 43 -19.29 -8.87 -0.55
CA PRO A 43 -18.19 -9.79 -0.77
C PRO A 43 -17.39 -9.36 -2.01
N VAL A 44 -16.07 -9.53 -1.94
CA VAL A 44 -15.15 -9.35 -3.07
C VAL A 44 -14.47 -10.68 -3.33
N GLU A 45 -14.79 -11.29 -4.46
CA GLU A 45 -14.26 -12.61 -4.80
C GLU A 45 -12.83 -12.49 -5.36
N SER A 46 -11.90 -13.19 -4.72
CA SER A 46 -10.54 -13.42 -5.22
C SER A 46 -9.94 -14.63 -4.51
N ARG A 47 -10.11 -15.82 -5.10
CA ARG A 47 -9.62 -17.07 -4.51
C ARG A 47 -8.10 -17.10 -4.40
N ARG A 48 -7.41 -16.72 -5.49
CA ARG A 48 -5.94 -16.64 -5.57
C ARG A 48 -5.34 -15.80 -4.44
N LEU A 49 -5.90 -14.62 -4.20
CA LEU A 49 -5.44 -13.73 -3.13
C LEU A 49 -5.80 -14.26 -1.73
N ALA A 50 -6.99 -14.86 -1.59
CA ALA A 50 -7.43 -15.44 -0.32
C ALA A 50 -6.52 -16.61 0.11
N ASP A 51 -6.20 -17.51 -0.82
CA ASP A 51 -5.31 -18.65 -0.61
C ASP A 51 -3.89 -18.19 -0.26
N ARG A 52 -3.38 -17.17 -0.98
CA ARG A 52 -2.05 -16.58 -0.71
C ARG A 52 -1.93 -15.97 0.69
N LEU A 53 -3.02 -15.37 1.19
CA LEU A 53 -3.07 -14.71 2.50
C LEU A 53 -3.57 -15.63 3.62
N GLY A 54 -4.12 -16.80 3.31
CA GLY A 54 -4.72 -17.71 4.29
C GLY A 54 -5.97 -17.13 4.97
N VAL A 55 -6.78 -16.38 4.23
CA VAL A 55 -8.00 -15.70 4.72
C VAL A 55 -9.25 -16.34 4.13
N THR A 56 -10.38 -16.25 4.83
CA THR A 56 -11.66 -16.84 4.40
C THR A 56 -12.34 -16.06 3.27
N GLY A 57 -11.86 -14.86 2.97
CA GLY A 57 -12.40 -14.03 1.91
C GLY A 57 -12.24 -12.54 2.17
N PHE A 58 -12.84 -11.74 1.30
CA PHE A 58 -12.71 -10.29 1.32
C PHE A 58 -14.05 -9.58 1.26
N PHE A 59 -14.09 -8.38 1.83
CA PHE A 59 -15.28 -7.55 1.84
C PHE A 59 -14.97 -6.09 1.54
N ALA A 60 -15.79 -5.47 0.69
CA ALA A 60 -15.75 -4.04 0.45
C ALA A 60 -16.63 -3.28 1.44
N ALA A 61 -16.24 -2.04 1.71
CA ALA A 61 -17.08 -1.10 2.47
C ALA A 61 -18.42 -0.91 1.73
N PRO A 62 -19.57 -0.86 2.42
CA PRO A 62 -20.86 -0.73 1.74
C PRO A 62 -20.89 0.51 0.84
N ALA A 63 -21.27 0.32 -0.43
CA ALA A 63 -21.44 1.42 -1.36
C ALA A 63 -22.72 2.21 -1.05
N ALA A 64 -22.64 3.53 -1.14
CA ALA A 64 -23.81 4.39 -1.20
C ALA A 64 -24.45 4.22 -2.58
N LEU A 65 -25.60 3.55 -2.66
CA LEU A 65 -26.22 3.14 -3.93
C LEU A 65 -26.73 4.33 -4.77
N ASP A 66 -27.03 5.51 -4.17
CA ASP A 66 -27.40 6.71 -4.93
C ASP A 66 -27.66 7.96 -4.05
N ASP A 67 -27.50 9.16 -4.61
CA ASP A 67 -27.81 10.45 -3.95
C ASP A 67 -29.26 10.53 -3.43
N ARG A 68 -30.19 9.89 -4.16
CA ARG A 68 -31.63 9.87 -3.88
C ARG A 68 -32.03 8.85 -2.81
N TYR A 69 -31.23 7.81 -2.57
CA TYR A 69 -31.56 6.68 -1.68
C TYR A 69 -30.58 6.49 -0.52
N ASP A 70 -29.63 7.42 -0.34
CA ASP A 70 -28.85 7.56 0.89
C ASP A 70 -29.78 7.67 2.11
N ARG A 71 -29.98 6.55 2.82
CA ARG A 71 -30.63 6.59 4.13
C ARG A 71 -29.63 7.23 5.12
N PRO A 72 -30.04 8.19 5.95
CA PRO A 72 -29.17 8.87 6.93
C PRO A 72 -28.39 7.91 7.85
N ASP A 73 -28.87 6.67 7.98
CA ASP A 73 -28.32 5.63 8.85
C ASP A 73 -27.76 4.41 8.09
N THR A 74 -27.56 4.49 6.77
CA THR A 74 -26.87 3.40 6.05
C THR A 74 -25.41 3.37 6.50
N ALA A 75 -24.98 2.23 7.05
CA ALA A 75 -23.65 2.08 7.59
C ALA A 75 -22.60 2.08 6.46
N GLY A 76 -21.76 3.12 6.42
CA GLY A 76 -20.53 3.14 5.62
C GLY A 76 -19.36 2.49 6.38
N ALA A 77 -18.16 2.60 5.83
CA ALA A 77 -16.95 2.26 6.59
C ALA A 77 -16.87 3.12 7.88
N PRO A 78 -16.57 2.52 9.04
CA PRO A 78 -16.54 3.24 10.30
C PRO A 78 -15.32 4.15 10.42
N TYR A 79 -15.57 5.42 10.71
CA TYR A 79 -14.56 6.42 11.04
C TYR A 79 -14.97 7.15 12.32
N ILE A 80 -13.99 7.45 13.17
CA ILE A 80 -14.22 8.23 14.39
C ILE A 80 -13.43 9.54 14.34
N ARG A 81 -13.92 10.57 15.02
CA ARG A 81 -13.21 11.85 15.08
C ARG A 81 -11.87 11.68 15.76
N PHE A 82 -10.83 12.14 15.07
CA PHE A 82 -9.48 12.15 15.60
C PHE A 82 -8.66 13.25 14.91
N PRO A 83 -7.88 14.06 15.63
CA PRO A 83 -7.66 14.03 17.08
C PRO A 83 -8.91 14.42 17.90
N SER A 84 -9.00 13.97 19.14
CA SER A 84 -10.11 14.36 20.04
C SER A 84 -9.96 15.80 20.52
N TRP A 85 -8.74 16.32 20.58
CA TRP A 85 -8.49 17.73 20.87
C TRP A 85 -8.74 18.61 19.65
N LEU A 86 -9.67 19.55 19.82
CA LEU A 86 -9.99 20.60 18.86
C LEU A 86 -9.68 21.97 19.48
N PHE A 87 -9.57 23.01 18.66
CA PHE A 87 -9.42 24.38 19.14
C PHE A 87 -10.28 25.37 18.35
N CYS A 88 -10.67 26.47 19.00
CA CYS A 88 -11.39 27.56 18.34
C CYS A 88 -10.39 28.55 17.70
N GLY A 89 -10.52 28.82 16.41
CA GLY A 89 -9.67 29.80 15.72
C GLY A 89 -9.80 31.24 16.24
N SER A 90 -10.92 31.56 16.91
CA SER A 90 -11.19 32.91 17.46
C SER A 90 -10.76 33.03 18.92
N CYS A 91 -11.41 32.34 19.87
CA CYS A 91 -11.08 32.48 21.30
C CYS A 91 -9.87 31.64 21.74
N ARG A 92 -9.30 30.85 20.83
CA ARG A 92 -8.14 29.98 21.05
C ARG A 92 -8.31 28.89 22.10
N ARG A 93 -9.51 28.71 22.66
CA ARG A 93 -9.81 27.66 23.63
C ARG A 93 -9.67 26.28 22.99
N MET A 94 -8.99 25.38 23.69
CA MET A 94 -8.94 23.96 23.34
C MET A 94 -10.12 23.24 24.00
N VAL A 95 -10.72 22.32 23.26
CA VAL A 95 -11.88 21.53 23.68
C VAL A 95 -11.60 20.09 23.33
N ARG A 96 -11.69 19.20 24.32
CA ARG A 96 -11.64 17.76 24.09
C ARG A 96 -13.02 17.28 23.70
N TRP A 97 -13.16 16.85 22.46
CA TRP A 97 -14.41 16.37 21.88
C TRP A 97 -14.51 14.86 22.03
N ARG A 98 -15.51 14.37 22.77
CA ARG A 98 -15.70 12.94 23.03
C ARG A 98 -16.70 12.36 22.05
N ILE A 99 -16.72 11.04 21.91
CA ILE A 99 -17.70 10.32 21.09
C ILE A 99 -19.13 10.69 21.49
N ALA A 100 -19.41 10.88 22.79
CA ALA A 100 -20.72 11.30 23.30
C ALA A 100 -21.11 12.74 22.90
N ASP A 101 -20.14 13.57 22.50
CA ASP A 101 -20.40 14.94 22.06
C ASP A 101 -20.70 15.00 20.53
N GLU A 102 -20.48 13.90 19.78
CA GLU A 102 -20.76 13.80 18.35
C GLU A 102 -22.26 13.87 18.04
N LYS A 103 -22.59 14.57 16.95
CA LYS A 103 -23.95 14.68 16.43
C LYS A 103 -23.92 14.50 14.92
N HIS A 104 -24.77 13.62 14.40
CA HIS A 104 -24.83 13.31 12.98
C HIS A 104 -25.01 14.58 12.13
N GLY A 105 -24.17 14.76 11.11
CA GLY A 105 -24.21 15.89 10.18
C GLY A 105 -23.84 17.26 10.78
N VAL A 106 -23.42 17.34 12.05
CA VAL A 106 -23.12 18.61 12.73
C VAL A 106 -21.63 18.70 13.05
N ARG A 107 -21.00 19.79 12.61
CA ARG A 107 -19.60 20.10 12.97
C ARG A 107 -19.48 20.45 14.45
N PRO A 108 -18.36 20.10 15.11
CA PRO A 108 -18.03 20.58 16.44
C PRO A 108 -18.01 22.12 16.51
N ARG A 109 -18.71 22.66 17.52
CA ARG A 109 -18.90 24.10 17.71
C ARG A 109 -18.26 24.55 19.02
N CYS A 110 -17.67 25.74 19.02
CA CYS A 110 -17.08 26.31 20.21
C CYS A 110 -18.17 26.70 21.22
N PRO A 111 -18.12 26.21 22.47
CA PRO A 111 -19.12 26.52 23.49
C PRO A 111 -18.98 27.92 24.09
N SER A 112 -17.89 28.64 23.80
CA SER A 112 -17.55 29.91 24.47
C SER A 112 -17.62 31.15 23.55
N CYS A 113 -17.94 30.99 22.27
CA CYS A 113 -17.95 32.10 21.31
C CYS A 113 -19.35 32.48 20.86
N THR A 114 -19.61 33.78 20.79
CA THR A 114 -20.76 34.38 20.11
C THR A 114 -20.23 35.39 19.09
N PRO A 115 -20.51 35.25 17.78
CA PRO A 115 -21.26 34.16 17.15
C PRO A 115 -20.51 32.82 17.23
N VAL A 116 -21.28 31.72 17.16
CA VAL A 116 -20.74 30.36 17.30
C VAL A 116 -19.72 30.08 16.20
N ARG A 117 -18.52 29.64 16.59
CA ARG A 117 -17.42 29.30 15.68
C ARG A 117 -17.24 27.79 15.58
N GLN A 118 -16.80 27.32 14.42
CA GLN A 118 -16.42 25.92 14.23
C GLN A 118 -15.07 25.65 14.92
N LEU A 119 -14.93 24.48 15.52
CA LEU A 119 -13.67 24.03 16.07
C LEU A 119 -12.83 23.37 14.95
N ALA A 120 -11.52 23.58 15.00
CA ALA A 120 -10.56 22.96 14.11
C ALA A 120 -9.78 21.85 14.85
N PRO A 121 -9.43 20.73 14.20
CA PRO A 121 -8.64 19.67 14.82
C PRO A 121 -7.22 20.15 15.13
N MET A 122 -6.67 19.67 16.26
CA MET A 122 -5.25 19.86 16.55
C MET A 122 -4.39 19.21 15.45
N ARG A 123 -3.25 19.84 15.15
CA ARG A 123 -2.36 19.42 14.04
C ARG A 123 -1.33 18.37 14.43
N PHE A 124 -1.14 18.13 15.72
CA PHE A 124 -0.12 17.23 16.23
C PHE A 124 -0.75 16.07 16.98
N VAL A 125 -0.16 14.90 16.77
CA VAL A 125 -0.60 13.63 17.32
C VAL A 125 0.62 12.86 17.79
N GLN A 126 0.40 11.88 18.65
CA GLN A 126 1.46 11.06 19.20
C GLN A 126 1.36 9.63 18.65
N ILE A 127 2.50 9.08 18.26
CA ILE A 127 2.64 7.70 17.74
C ILE A 127 3.76 6.96 18.46
N CYS A 128 3.75 5.63 18.39
CA CYS A 128 4.84 4.80 18.88
C CYS A 128 5.12 3.62 17.93
N ALA A 129 6.30 3.01 18.08
CA ALA A 129 6.72 1.86 17.27
C ALA A 129 5.91 0.57 17.50
N SER A 130 4.99 0.55 18.49
CA SER A 130 3.98 -0.52 18.62
C SER A 130 2.71 -0.26 17.80
N GLY A 131 2.68 0.82 17.01
CA GLY A 131 1.57 1.15 16.11
C GLY A 131 0.41 1.93 16.74
N HIS A 132 0.49 2.27 18.03
CA HIS A 132 -0.54 3.07 18.71
C HIS A 132 -0.54 4.52 18.22
N LEU A 133 -1.75 5.06 18.03
CA LEU A 133 -2.03 6.46 17.72
C LEU A 133 -2.86 7.09 18.85
N ALA A 134 -2.49 8.30 19.28
CA ALA A 134 -3.25 9.05 20.27
C ALA A 134 -3.10 10.57 20.11
N ASP A 135 -3.96 11.31 20.80
CA ASP A 135 -3.72 12.74 21.03
C ASP A 135 -2.44 12.94 21.86
N VAL A 136 -1.74 14.05 21.63
CA VAL A 136 -0.69 14.52 22.55
C VAL A 136 -1.32 14.83 23.91
N ASP A 137 -0.66 14.44 25.02
CA ASP A 137 -1.06 14.93 26.35
C ASP A 137 -0.70 16.42 26.47
N TRP A 138 -1.59 17.27 25.94
CA TRP A 138 -1.42 18.72 25.89
C TRP A 138 -1.32 19.35 27.29
N TRP A 139 -1.95 18.74 28.29
CA TRP A 139 -1.79 19.18 29.67
C TRP A 139 -0.37 18.93 30.13
N PHE A 140 0.16 17.72 29.93
CA PHE A 140 1.55 17.42 30.26
C PHE A 140 2.52 18.31 29.49
N TRP A 141 2.27 18.55 28.19
CA TRP A 141 3.09 19.44 27.36
C TRP A 141 3.18 20.85 27.97
N ALA A 142 2.05 21.48 28.29
CA ALA A 142 2.00 22.81 28.89
C ALA A 142 2.72 22.88 30.26
N HIS A 143 2.74 21.78 31.02
CA HIS A 143 3.36 21.71 32.35
C HIS A 143 4.75 21.06 32.35
N SER A 144 5.30 20.71 31.18
CA SER A 144 6.55 19.95 31.10
C SER A 144 7.78 20.74 31.54
N ARG A 145 7.74 22.09 31.44
CA ARG A 145 8.77 23.00 31.99
C ARG A 145 8.58 23.31 33.49
N ARG A 146 7.48 22.85 34.11
CA ARG A 146 7.22 23.00 35.55
C ARG A 146 7.84 21.86 36.33
N THR A 147 8.20 22.12 37.59
CA THR A 147 8.67 21.09 38.53
C THR A 147 7.55 20.07 38.80
N PRO A 148 7.88 18.82 39.20
CA PRO A 148 6.88 17.80 39.50
C PRO A 148 5.84 18.23 40.56
N THR A 149 6.26 18.99 41.57
CA THR A 149 5.39 19.51 42.65
C THR A 149 4.42 20.56 42.13
N GLU A 150 4.88 21.55 41.35
CA GLU A 150 4.01 22.54 40.70
C GLU A 150 3.00 21.88 39.75
N ARG A 151 3.44 20.84 39.02
CA ARG A 151 2.59 20.09 38.10
C ARG A 151 1.47 19.35 38.83
N GLN A 152 1.76 18.74 39.97
CA GLN A 152 0.75 18.08 40.81
C GLN A 152 -0.28 19.05 41.40
N GLY A 153 0.09 20.33 41.55
CA GLY A 153 -0.82 21.39 42.02
C GLY A 153 -1.94 21.76 41.05
N CYS A 154 -1.85 21.39 39.77
CA CYS A 154 -2.89 21.68 38.78
C CYS A 154 -3.71 20.44 38.41
N THR A 155 -4.90 20.29 39.00
CA THR A 155 -5.82 19.17 38.69
C THR A 155 -6.64 19.38 37.40
N SER A 156 -6.69 20.61 36.88
CA SER A 156 -7.49 20.97 35.71
C SER A 156 -6.83 20.53 34.39
N ARG A 157 -7.11 19.30 33.95
CA ARG A 157 -6.53 18.74 32.71
C ARG A 157 -7.09 19.32 31.41
N GLU A 158 -8.28 19.92 31.45
CA GLU A 158 -8.99 20.34 30.22
C GLU A 158 -9.07 21.86 29.98
N GLN A 159 -8.60 22.66 30.93
CA GLN A 159 -8.59 24.12 30.81
C GLN A 159 -7.36 24.58 30.04
N LEU A 160 -7.33 24.34 28.72
CA LEU A 160 -6.20 24.65 27.85
C LEU A 160 -6.56 25.67 26.76
N ARG A 161 -5.57 26.44 26.33
CA ARG A 161 -5.66 27.44 25.26
C ARG A 161 -4.48 27.33 24.31
N PHE A 162 -4.75 27.36 23.01
CA PHE A 162 -3.78 27.30 21.92
C PHE A 162 -3.47 28.71 21.40
N ARG A 163 -2.38 29.32 21.85
CA ARG A 163 -2.01 30.70 21.48
C ARG A 163 -1.16 30.73 20.22
N VAL A 164 -1.28 31.84 19.50
CA VAL A 164 -0.44 32.21 18.36
C VAL A 164 0.12 33.59 18.67
N ALA A 165 1.44 33.70 18.81
CA ALA A 165 2.14 34.96 19.02
C ALA A 165 2.21 35.73 17.69
N GLU A 166 2.03 37.05 17.75
CA GLU A 166 2.01 37.91 16.56
C GLU A 166 3.41 38.24 16.02
N ARG A 167 4.45 38.11 16.87
CA ARG A 167 5.82 38.59 16.59
C ARG A 167 6.83 37.49 16.31
N ALA A 168 6.40 36.23 16.24
CA ALA A 168 7.25 35.08 15.97
C ALA A 168 6.77 34.38 14.69
N ALA A 169 7.71 33.84 13.92
CA ALA A 169 7.41 32.95 12.80
C ALA A 169 7.45 31.48 13.28
N GLY A 170 7.09 30.52 12.43
CA GLY A 170 7.34 29.11 12.73
C GLY A 170 6.51 28.50 13.87
N LEU A 171 7.07 27.48 14.51
CA LEU A 171 6.41 26.70 15.57
C LEU A 171 6.56 27.35 16.96
N GLU A 172 7.61 28.15 17.16
CA GLU A 172 7.85 28.94 18.37
C GLU A 172 6.77 30.00 18.61
N ALA A 173 6.09 30.43 17.55
CA ALA A 173 4.93 31.32 17.65
C ALA A 173 3.70 30.63 18.24
N LEU A 174 3.66 29.30 18.27
CA LEU A 174 2.51 28.54 18.72
C LEU A 174 2.77 28.00 20.13
N SER A 175 1.82 28.16 21.06
CA SER A 175 1.99 27.67 22.43
C SER A 175 0.70 27.10 23.01
N VAL A 176 0.84 26.18 23.96
CA VAL A 176 -0.28 25.67 24.77
C VAL A 176 -0.15 26.18 26.18
N GLU A 177 -1.22 26.81 26.68
CA GLU A 177 -1.30 27.40 28.01
C GLU A 177 -2.44 26.78 28.82
N CYS A 178 -2.19 26.56 30.11
CA CYS A 178 -3.21 26.20 31.08
C CYS A 178 -3.90 27.44 31.67
N MET A 179 -5.22 27.51 31.49
CA MET A 179 -6.09 28.58 31.95
C MET A 179 -6.66 28.32 33.36
N ALA A 180 -6.22 27.27 34.05
CA ALA A 180 -6.66 26.99 35.41
C ALA A 180 -6.22 28.13 36.33
N LYS A 181 -7.15 28.56 37.21
CA LYS A 181 -6.92 29.66 38.14
C LYS A 181 -5.67 29.38 39.00
N GLY A 182 -4.67 30.25 38.90
CA GLY A 182 -3.42 30.14 39.67
C GLY A 182 -2.33 29.25 39.05
N CYS A 183 -2.55 28.63 37.88
CA CYS A 183 -1.54 27.80 37.22
C CYS A 183 -0.68 28.59 36.22
N GLY A 184 -1.27 29.06 35.12
CA GLY A 184 -0.56 29.81 34.07
C GLY A 184 0.62 29.06 33.43
N ALA A 185 0.67 27.72 33.51
CA ALA A 185 1.70 26.93 32.84
C ALA A 185 1.57 27.07 31.31
N SER A 186 2.68 27.30 30.61
CA SER A 186 2.70 27.49 29.16
C SER A 186 3.97 26.91 28.56
N ARG A 187 3.87 26.31 27.38
CA ARG A 187 5.02 25.88 26.58
C ARG A 187 4.75 26.10 25.10
N ASP A 188 5.75 26.64 24.40
CA ASP A 188 5.78 26.77 22.94
C ASP A 188 5.88 25.41 22.23
N LEU A 189 5.76 25.41 20.90
CA LEU A 189 5.81 24.21 20.06
C LEU A 189 7.13 24.08 19.28
N LEU A 190 8.15 24.88 19.59
CA LEU A 190 9.43 24.87 18.84
C LEU A 190 10.01 23.46 18.76
N ASP A 191 10.10 22.79 19.92
CA ASP A 191 10.61 21.42 20.03
C ASP A 191 9.49 20.38 20.09
N VAL A 192 8.30 20.64 19.52
CA VAL A 192 7.18 19.70 19.65
C VAL A 192 7.35 18.43 18.85
N LEU A 193 8.13 18.44 17.77
CA LEU A 193 8.30 17.28 16.91
C LEU A 193 9.42 16.37 17.44
N GLY A 194 9.18 15.06 17.40
CA GLY A 194 10.16 14.05 17.81
C GLY A 194 9.81 13.37 19.13
N THR A 195 10.81 12.74 19.74
CA THR A 195 10.64 11.91 20.93
C THR A 195 10.60 12.73 22.20
N HIS A 196 9.58 12.50 23.03
CA HIS A 196 9.43 13.16 24.33
C HIS A 196 9.13 12.15 25.44
N GLY A 197 9.34 12.55 26.69
CA GLY A 197 9.03 11.77 27.90
C GLY A 197 7.52 11.63 28.19
N LEU A 198 6.72 11.50 27.13
CA LEU A 198 5.30 11.19 27.18
C LEU A 198 5.10 9.68 27.26
N ARG A 199 4.03 9.26 27.93
CA ARG A 199 3.64 7.84 27.98
C ARG A 199 2.73 7.50 26.81
N CYS A 200 2.95 6.32 26.22
CA CYS A 200 2.05 5.78 25.22
C CYS A 200 0.67 5.52 25.83
N SER A 201 -0.39 5.76 25.07
CA SER A 201 -1.77 5.43 25.49
C SER A 201 -2.02 3.93 25.61
N GLY A 202 -1.16 3.10 25.00
CA GLY A 202 -1.34 1.65 24.94
C GLY A 202 -2.50 1.20 24.06
N ARG A 203 -3.12 2.11 23.30
CA ARG A 203 -4.27 1.82 22.42
C ARG A 203 -4.39 2.83 21.29
N ASN A 204 -5.07 2.44 20.24
CA ASN A 204 -5.54 3.30 19.16
C ASN A 204 -6.86 4.01 19.52
N PRO A 205 -7.24 5.09 18.81
CA PRO A 205 -8.39 5.91 19.18
C PRO A 205 -9.74 5.19 19.13
N TRP A 206 -9.87 4.16 18.28
CA TRP A 206 -11.10 3.37 18.14
C TRP A 206 -11.20 2.20 19.13
N GLN A 207 -10.10 1.85 19.79
CA GLN A 207 -10.08 0.78 20.77
C GLN A 207 -10.65 1.27 22.11
N ARG A 208 -11.34 0.38 22.82
CA ARG A 208 -11.94 0.67 24.13
C ARG A 208 -10.86 0.85 25.19
N ALA A 209 -11.22 1.50 26.29
CA ALA A 209 -10.27 1.76 27.38
C ALA A 209 -9.68 0.47 28.00
N GLY A 210 -10.48 -0.61 28.08
CA GLY A 210 -10.04 -1.92 28.57
C GLY A 210 -9.16 -2.73 27.62
N GLU A 211 -9.00 -2.27 26.37
CA GLU A 211 -8.09 -2.90 25.39
C GLU A 211 -6.68 -2.27 25.42
N ALA A 212 -6.45 -1.30 26.31
CA ALA A 212 -5.15 -0.68 26.44
C ALA A 212 -4.12 -1.64 27.04
N VAL A 213 -2.97 -1.77 26.37
CA VAL A 213 -1.82 -2.54 26.84
C VAL A 213 -0.78 -1.62 27.49
N ASP A 214 0.02 -2.14 28.44
CA ASP A 214 1.13 -1.37 28.99
C ASP A 214 2.27 -1.26 27.97
N CYS A 215 2.33 -0.15 27.25
CA CYS A 215 3.29 0.10 26.19
C CYS A 215 4.41 1.03 26.69
N THR A 216 5.62 0.50 26.77
CA THR A 216 6.82 1.23 27.22
C THR A 216 7.61 1.86 26.07
N LYS A 217 7.14 1.73 24.82
CA LYS A 217 7.84 2.30 23.66
C LYS A 217 7.86 3.83 23.71
N PRO A 218 8.96 4.47 23.28
CA PRO A 218 9.04 5.91 23.22
C PRO A 218 7.98 6.47 22.28
N VAL A 219 7.36 7.57 22.71
CA VAL A 219 6.34 8.28 21.95
C VAL A 219 7.01 9.38 21.13
N GLN A 220 6.64 9.45 19.85
CA GLN A 220 7.01 10.54 18.95
C GLN A 220 5.79 11.40 18.68
N ILE A 221 5.94 12.71 18.81
CA ILE A 221 4.93 13.66 18.33
C ILE A 221 5.25 14.01 16.88
N VAL A 222 4.24 13.90 16.02
CA VAL A 222 4.33 14.20 14.60
C VAL A 222 3.15 15.07 14.17
N GLN A 223 3.25 15.67 13.00
CA GLN A 223 2.07 16.26 12.36
C GLN A 223 1.11 15.15 11.94
N ARG A 224 -0.20 15.38 12.07
CA ARG A 224 -1.23 14.40 11.66
C ARG A 224 -1.27 14.09 10.15
N THR A 225 -0.49 14.81 9.35
CA THR A 225 -0.30 14.59 7.90
C THR A 225 1.11 14.08 7.58
N ALA A 226 1.90 13.70 8.59
CA ALA A 226 3.25 13.20 8.37
C ALA A 226 3.23 11.81 7.72
N GLY A 227 4.13 11.57 6.77
CA GLY A 227 4.20 10.27 6.07
C GLY A 227 4.52 9.09 6.98
N ASN A 228 5.21 9.32 8.10
CA ASN A 228 5.50 8.28 9.08
C ASN A 228 4.35 7.97 10.05
N LEU A 229 3.19 8.60 9.86
CA LEU A 229 2.00 8.32 10.64
C LEU A 229 1.39 6.96 10.28
N TYR A 230 1.48 6.53 9.02
CA TYR A 230 0.75 5.38 8.50
C TYR A 230 1.47 4.76 7.31
N TYR A 231 1.88 3.50 7.46
CA TYR A 231 2.44 2.67 6.39
C TYR A 231 1.50 1.47 6.17
N PRO A 232 0.64 1.51 5.15
CA PRO A 232 -0.32 0.44 4.86
C PRO A 232 0.39 -0.81 4.33
N VAL A 233 -0.12 -1.99 4.68
CA VAL A 233 0.28 -3.26 4.09
C VAL A 233 -0.87 -3.77 3.21
N VAL A 234 -0.72 -3.55 1.90
CA VAL A 234 -1.71 -3.89 0.89
C VAL A 234 -1.16 -5.03 0.03
N HIS A 235 -2.01 -6.00 -0.26
CA HIS A 235 -1.74 -7.09 -1.19
C HIS A 235 -2.70 -6.98 -2.37
N SER A 236 -2.23 -7.28 -3.58
CA SER A 236 -3.10 -7.29 -4.73
C SER A 236 -2.86 -8.46 -5.67
N ALA A 237 -3.94 -8.88 -6.32
CA ALA A 237 -3.92 -9.91 -7.34
C ALA A 237 -4.74 -9.44 -8.54
N LEU A 238 -4.23 -9.73 -9.74
CA LEU A 238 -5.01 -9.58 -10.96
C LEU A 238 -5.96 -10.77 -11.10
N ASP A 239 -7.16 -10.52 -11.60
CA ASP A 239 -8.12 -11.56 -11.91
C ASP A 239 -7.75 -12.17 -13.27
N ILE A 240 -6.95 -13.24 -13.22
CA ILE A 240 -6.53 -13.98 -14.41
C ILE A 240 -7.36 -15.25 -14.53
N PRO A 241 -7.58 -15.77 -15.76
CA PRO A 241 -8.20 -17.07 -15.95
C PRO A 241 -7.41 -18.14 -15.20
N GLU A 242 -8.11 -19.05 -14.51
CA GLU A 242 -7.49 -20.22 -13.90
C GLU A 242 -6.85 -21.06 -15.02
N SER A 243 -5.52 -21.06 -15.09
CA SER A 243 -4.80 -21.92 -16.03
C SER A 243 -4.95 -23.37 -15.61
N ASP A 244 -4.99 -24.30 -16.58
CA ASP A 244 -4.78 -25.76 -16.40
C ASP A 244 -3.35 -26.09 -15.90
N ALA A 245 -2.73 -25.21 -15.10
CA ALA A 245 -1.62 -25.60 -14.26
C ALA A 245 -2.15 -26.67 -13.32
N PRO A 246 -1.56 -27.89 -13.28
CA PRO A 246 -2.04 -28.94 -12.41
C PRO A 246 -2.11 -28.36 -10.98
N PRO A 247 -3.30 -28.36 -10.34
CA PRO A 247 -3.38 -27.96 -8.95
C PRO A 247 -2.40 -28.84 -8.18
N ALA A 248 -1.70 -28.25 -7.22
CA ALA A 248 -0.99 -29.02 -6.22
C ALA A 248 -1.92 -30.13 -5.72
N THR A 249 -1.38 -31.34 -5.67
CA THR A 249 -2.06 -32.63 -5.50
C THR A 249 -3.10 -32.63 -4.34
N ASP A 250 -2.98 -31.69 -3.42
CA ASP A 250 -3.81 -31.46 -2.23
C ASP A 250 -5.29 -31.07 -2.50
N GLN A 251 -5.63 -30.35 -3.57
CA GLN A 251 -7.04 -29.93 -3.76
C GLN A 251 -7.95 -31.07 -4.20
N ALA A 252 -7.45 -31.97 -5.05
CA ALA A 252 -8.17 -33.18 -5.45
C ALA A 252 -8.30 -34.16 -4.27
N LEU A 253 -7.26 -34.26 -3.44
CA LEU A 253 -7.26 -35.04 -2.20
C LEU A 253 -8.27 -34.49 -1.18
N THR A 254 -8.29 -33.17 -0.96
CA THR A 254 -9.23 -32.50 -0.04
C THR A 254 -10.67 -32.75 -0.46
N LYS A 255 -10.97 -32.61 -1.76
CA LYS A 255 -12.31 -32.87 -2.28
C LYS A 255 -12.73 -34.33 -2.10
N ARG A 256 -11.83 -35.28 -2.37
CA ARG A 256 -12.07 -36.73 -2.13
C ARG A 256 -12.33 -37.04 -0.66
N VAL A 257 -11.66 -36.35 0.26
CA VAL A 257 -11.88 -36.51 1.71
C VAL A 257 -13.27 -36.01 2.11
N LEU A 258 -13.65 -34.81 1.69
CA LEU A 258 -14.95 -34.22 2.03
C LEU A 258 -16.15 -34.95 1.40
N GLU A 259 -15.95 -35.56 0.22
CA GLU A 259 -16.98 -36.31 -0.51
C GLU A 259 -17.07 -37.79 -0.07
N SER A 260 -16.16 -38.28 0.77
CA SER A 260 -16.22 -39.67 1.29
C SER A 260 -17.38 -39.83 2.28
N ASP A 261 -18.09 -40.96 2.16
CA ASP A 261 -19.15 -41.36 3.10
C ASP A 261 -18.64 -41.57 4.53
N LEU A 262 -17.31 -41.71 4.71
CA LEU A 262 -16.64 -41.87 6.00
C LEU A 262 -16.37 -40.53 6.70
N TRP A 263 -16.49 -39.40 6.00
CA TRP A 263 -16.21 -38.05 6.53
C TRP A 263 -17.19 -37.65 7.65
N VAL A 264 -18.49 -37.72 7.39
CA VAL A 264 -19.53 -37.34 8.36
C VAL A 264 -19.49 -38.22 9.63
N PRO A 265 -19.33 -39.55 9.55
CA PRO A 265 -19.07 -40.40 10.71
C PRO A 265 -17.83 -40.01 11.51
N LEU A 266 -16.73 -39.64 10.84
CA LEU A 266 -15.49 -39.21 11.50
C LEU A 266 -15.69 -37.89 12.26
N CYS A 267 -16.33 -36.89 11.66
CA CYS A 267 -16.65 -35.62 12.34
C CYS A 267 -17.52 -35.81 13.59
N ARG A 268 -18.50 -36.73 13.53
CA ARG A 268 -19.38 -37.04 14.67
C ARG A 268 -18.68 -37.84 15.78
N ALA A 269 -17.69 -38.65 15.40
CA ALA A 269 -16.94 -39.50 16.33
C ALA A 269 -15.58 -38.91 16.73
N ALA A 270 -15.28 -37.65 16.39
CA ALA A 270 -13.96 -37.02 16.52
C ALA A 270 -13.30 -37.14 17.91
N GLN A 271 -14.10 -37.22 18.99
CA GLN A 271 -13.64 -37.37 20.38
C GLN A 271 -13.89 -38.77 20.98
N GLY A 272 -14.34 -39.73 20.17
CA GLY A 272 -14.69 -41.08 20.60
C GLY A 272 -13.66 -42.15 20.20
N PRO A 273 -13.73 -43.35 20.79
CA PRO A 273 -12.77 -44.44 20.54
C PRO A 273 -12.83 -45.01 19.11
N ARG A 274 -13.85 -44.63 18.33
CA ARG A 274 -14.03 -45.04 16.93
C ARG A 274 -13.38 -44.09 15.92
N ALA A 275 -12.88 -42.92 16.35
CA ALA A 275 -12.25 -41.93 15.47
C ALA A 275 -11.04 -42.51 14.71
N ALA A 276 -10.22 -43.30 15.40
CA ALA A 276 -9.05 -43.94 14.81
C ALA A 276 -9.43 -44.90 13.66
N VAL A 277 -10.51 -45.67 13.83
CA VAL A 277 -10.98 -46.63 12.82
C VAL A 277 -11.49 -45.93 11.56
N PHE A 278 -12.29 -44.86 11.70
CA PHE A 278 -12.75 -44.09 10.54
C PHE A 278 -11.61 -43.36 9.83
N ARG A 279 -10.63 -42.86 10.59
CA ARG A 279 -9.44 -42.20 10.05
C ARG A 279 -8.61 -43.16 9.21
N ASP A 280 -8.34 -44.36 9.69
CA ASP A 280 -7.52 -45.33 8.94
C ASP A 280 -8.22 -45.77 7.64
N LEU A 281 -9.53 -46.02 7.69
CA LEU A 281 -10.32 -46.35 6.49
C LEU A 281 -10.39 -45.18 5.50
N LEU A 282 -10.50 -43.93 5.98
CA LEU A 282 -10.51 -42.73 5.15
C LEU A 282 -9.17 -42.54 4.43
N LYS A 283 -8.04 -42.85 5.08
CA LYS A 283 -6.71 -42.82 4.44
C LYS A 283 -6.58 -43.87 3.35
N GLU A 284 -7.05 -45.09 3.60
CA GLU A 284 -7.02 -46.17 2.60
C GLU A 284 -7.89 -45.84 1.37
N GLU A 285 -9.03 -45.16 1.56
CA GLU A 285 -9.94 -44.76 0.47
C GLU A 285 -9.44 -43.53 -0.32
N THR A 286 -8.93 -42.52 0.39
CA THR A 286 -8.65 -41.20 -0.19
C THR A 286 -7.17 -40.97 -0.49
N GLY A 287 -6.27 -41.69 0.18
CA GLY A 287 -4.82 -41.46 0.12
C GLY A 287 -4.35 -40.22 0.88
N ALA A 288 -5.22 -39.60 1.71
CA ALA A 288 -4.88 -38.46 2.54
C ALA A 288 -3.94 -38.84 3.69
N ASP A 289 -3.12 -37.91 4.16
CA ASP A 289 -2.29 -38.07 5.36
C ASP A 289 -3.02 -37.57 6.63
N ASP A 290 -2.42 -37.84 7.79
CA ASP A 290 -3.00 -37.40 9.07
C ASP A 290 -3.12 -35.88 9.20
N ALA A 291 -2.16 -35.14 8.61
CA ALA A 291 -2.12 -33.69 8.71
C ALA A 291 -3.31 -33.03 7.98
N LEU A 292 -3.66 -33.52 6.79
CA LEU A 292 -4.82 -33.07 6.03
C LEU A 292 -6.13 -33.43 6.75
N ILE A 293 -6.25 -34.66 7.24
CA ILE A 293 -7.45 -35.10 7.97
C ILE A 293 -7.63 -34.28 9.25
N ASP A 294 -6.56 -34.04 10.02
CA ASP A 294 -6.61 -33.24 11.24
C ASP A 294 -6.99 -31.78 10.96
N LEU A 295 -6.50 -31.21 9.86
CA LEU A 295 -6.83 -29.86 9.43
C LEU A 295 -8.32 -29.73 9.09
N LEU A 296 -8.85 -30.64 8.27
CA LEU A 296 -10.26 -30.66 7.89
C LEU A 296 -11.16 -30.98 9.09
N LEU A 297 -10.71 -31.84 10.02
CA LEU A 297 -11.50 -32.22 11.19
C LEU A 297 -11.59 -31.05 12.19
N ALA A 298 -10.49 -30.32 12.36
CA ALA A 298 -10.46 -29.11 13.17
C ALA A 298 -11.32 -27.98 12.55
N GLU A 299 -11.38 -27.90 11.22
CA GLU A 299 -12.25 -26.97 10.48
C GLU A 299 -13.75 -27.25 10.73
N GLU A 300 -14.17 -28.52 10.61
CA GLU A 300 -15.58 -28.91 10.81
C GLU A 300 -16.02 -28.91 12.28
N THR A 301 -15.13 -29.26 13.22
CA THR A 301 -15.47 -29.38 14.65
C THR A 301 -15.20 -28.12 15.47
N GLY A 302 -14.57 -27.10 14.88
CA GLY A 302 -14.22 -25.85 15.55
C GLY A 302 -13.18 -26.00 16.66
N ALA A 303 -12.40 -27.09 16.65
CA ALA A 303 -11.34 -27.32 17.63
C ALA A 303 -10.17 -26.35 17.40
N PRO A 304 -9.58 -25.77 18.46
CA PRO A 304 -8.46 -24.85 18.32
C PRO A 304 -7.22 -25.61 17.84
N LEU A 305 -6.78 -25.32 16.62
CA LEU A 305 -5.43 -25.65 16.17
C LEU A 305 -4.40 -24.82 16.97
N PRO A 306 -3.19 -25.35 17.20
CA PRO A 306 -2.09 -24.54 17.72
C PRO A 306 -1.95 -23.29 16.84
N ALA A 307 -1.83 -22.12 17.47
CA ALA A 307 -1.67 -20.86 16.77
C ALA A 307 -0.52 -20.98 15.75
N PRO A 308 -0.68 -20.50 14.50
CA PRO A 308 0.43 -20.49 13.56
C PRO A 308 1.50 -19.54 14.12
N ALA A 309 2.59 -20.13 14.59
CA ALA A 309 3.85 -19.44 14.84
C ALA A 309 4.45 -19.09 13.47
N ASN A 310 4.82 -17.82 13.30
CA ASN A 310 5.44 -17.24 12.10
C ASN A 310 4.65 -17.34 10.79
N GLN A 311 4.16 -16.18 10.33
CA GLN A 311 3.61 -16.00 8.98
C GLN A 311 4.71 -15.90 7.89
N ASP A 312 5.99 -16.06 8.25
CA ASP A 312 7.15 -15.74 7.42
C ASP A 312 8.02 -16.95 7.01
N GLN A 313 7.46 -18.17 7.00
CA GLN A 313 8.05 -19.25 6.19
C GLN A 313 7.24 -19.40 4.90
N PRO A 314 7.88 -19.60 3.73
CA PRO A 314 7.18 -20.09 2.56
C PRO A 314 6.63 -21.47 2.91
N VAL A 315 5.34 -21.53 3.28
CA VAL A 315 4.60 -22.77 3.36
C VAL A 315 4.61 -23.36 1.96
N PRO A 316 5.16 -24.57 1.75
CA PRO A 316 5.08 -25.26 0.47
C PRO A 316 3.59 -25.38 0.10
N GLY A 317 3.17 -24.77 -1.02
CA GLY A 317 1.78 -24.84 -1.50
C GLY A 317 1.00 -23.53 -1.60
N ARG A 318 1.54 -22.37 -1.17
CA ARG A 318 0.87 -21.07 -1.44
C ARG A 318 1.14 -20.58 -2.87
N PRO A 319 0.11 -20.09 -3.61
CA PRO A 319 0.25 -19.67 -5.01
C PRO A 319 1.18 -18.46 -5.15
N ASP A 320 2.09 -18.50 -6.14
CA ASP A 320 2.91 -17.34 -6.49
C ASP A 320 2.18 -16.50 -7.54
N LEU A 321 1.57 -15.40 -7.08
CA LEU A 321 0.76 -14.51 -7.91
C LEU A 321 1.53 -13.99 -9.13
N SER A 322 2.81 -13.62 -8.94
CA SER A 322 3.65 -13.06 -10.00
C SER A 322 3.92 -14.08 -11.10
N ARG A 323 4.20 -15.33 -10.72
CA ARG A 323 4.43 -16.43 -11.67
C ARG A 323 3.20 -16.70 -12.51
N GLU A 324 2.04 -16.85 -11.88
CA GLU A 324 0.79 -17.16 -12.57
C GLU A 324 0.35 -16.03 -13.50
N GLU A 325 0.48 -14.77 -13.05
CA GLU A 325 0.20 -13.59 -13.88
C GLU A 325 1.14 -13.53 -15.08
N TRP A 326 2.45 -13.75 -14.87
CA TRP A 326 3.42 -13.83 -15.96
C TRP A 326 3.03 -14.88 -17.01
N VAL A 327 2.62 -16.07 -16.58
CA VAL A 327 2.13 -17.13 -17.49
C VAL A 327 0.89 -16.66 -18.26
N ALA A 328 -0.05 -15.97 -17.61
CA ALA A 328 -1.24 -15.44 -18.29
C ALA A 328 -0.91 -14.37 -19.35
N PHE A 329 0.01 -13.44 -19.06
CA PHE A 329 0.41 -12.39 -20.00
C PHE A 329 1.31 -12.91 -21.13
N THR A 330 2.02 -14.02 -20.90
CA THR A 330 2.91 -14.62 -21.89
C THR A 330 2.30 -15.83 -22.63
N ALA A 331 1.09 -16.23 -22.29
CA ALA A 331 0.38 -17.27 -23.01
C ALA A 331 0.22 -16.92 -24.51
N PRO A 332 0.38 -17.88 -25.44
CA PRO A 332 0.18 -17.64 -26.87
C PRO A 332 -1.25 -17.22 -27.21
N VAL A 333 -2.24 -17.80 -26.52
CA VAL A 333 -3.66 -17.46 -26.66
C VAL A 333 -4.26 -17.39 -25.25
N PRO A 334 -4.28 -16.19 -24.64
CA PRO A 334 -4.86 -16.04 -23.32
C PRO A 334 -6.39 -16.21 -23.41
N PRO A 335 -7.00 -17.08 -22.57
CA PRO A 335 -8.44 -17.22 -22.56
C PRO A 335 -9.08 -15.90 -22.07
N ALA A 336 -10.02 -15.37 -22.84
CA ALA A 336 -10.75 -14.17 -22.44
C ALA A 336 -11.87 -14.54 -21.46
N THR A 337 -11.93 -13.84 -20.33
CA THR A 337 -13.04 -13.92 -19.37
C THR A 337 -13.83 -12.62 -19.39
N ARG A 338 -14.85 -12.52 -18.51
CA ARG A 338 -15.60 -11.29 -18.31
C ARG A 338 -14.68 -10.13 -17.88
N ASP A 339 -13.72 -10.43 -17.02
CA ASP A 339 -12.93 -9.43 -16.29
C ASP A 339 -11.45 -9.38 -16.75
N PHE A 340 -11.08 -10.22 -17.72
CA PHE A 340 -9.74 -10.31 -18.30
C PHE A 340 -9.80 -10.49 -19.82
N ALA A 341 -9.17 -9.59 -20.57
CA ALA A 341 -9.03 -9.69 -22.02
C ALA A 341 -7.71 -9.05 -22.46
N LEU A 342 -6.92 -9.81 -23.23
CA LEU A 342 -5.62 -9.39 -23.73
C LEU A 342 -5.59 -9.40 -25.25
N ARG A 343 -4.79 -8.50 -25.83
CA ARG A 343 -4.52 -8.41 -27.26
C ARG A 343 -3.05 -8.06 -27.48
N GLU A 344 -2.35 -8.86 -28.27
CA GLU A 344 -0.97 -8.59 -28.65
C GLU A 344 -0.92 -7.54 -29.76
N THR A 345 0.12 -6.69 -29.73
CA THR A 345 0.37 -5.64 -30.72
C THR A 345 1.87 -5.47 -30.93
N THR A 346 2.28 -4.56 -31.81
CA THR A 346 3.69 -4.26 -32.09
C THR A 346 3.98 -2.78 -31.89
N LEU A 347 5.26 -2.39 -31.89
CA LEU A 347 5.64 -0.98 -31.89
C LEU A 347 5.40 -0.29 -33.24
N GLY A 348 5.05 -1.05 -34.29
CA GLY A 348 4.90 -0.53 -35.65
C GLY A 348 6.23 -0.18 -36.33
N LEU A 349 7.35 -0.73 -35.86
CA LEU A 349 8.72 -0.44 -36.33
C LEU A 349 9.34 -1.59 -37.13
N ASP A 350 8.56 -2.57 -37.58
CA ASP A 350 9.08 -3.82 -38.17
C ASP A 350 9.89 -3.62 -39.46
N GLN A 351 9.66 -2.50 -40.17
CA GLN A 351 10.39 -2.14 -41.39
C GLN A 351 11.38 -0.97 -41.18
N GLU A 352 11.49 -0.47 -39.95
CA GLU A 352 12.32 0.70 -39.66
C GLU A 352 13.78 0.29 -39.47
N THR A 353 14.68 0.99 -40.15
CA THR A 353 16.13 0.71 -40.12
C THR A 353 16.94 1.91 -39.67
N ALA A 354 16.31 3.10 -39.59
CA ALA A 354 16.95 4.30 -39.11
C ALA A 354 17.00 4.30 -37.57
N GLU A 355 18.12 4.79 -37.05
CA GLU A 355 18.25 5.12 -35.63
C GLU A 355 17.52 6.44 -35.32
N PRO A 356 16.93 6.61 -34.12
CA PRO A 356 16.98 5.72 -32.94
C PRO A 356 15.96 4.55 -32.93
N TRP A 357 15.09 4.48 -33.94
CA TRP A 357 13.94 3.58 -33.94
C TRP A 357 14.31 2.11 -34.09
N ALA A 358 15.29 1.79 -34.94
CA ALA A 358 15.82 0.44 -35.07
C ALA A 358 16.41 -0.07 -33.75
N GLY A 359 17.21 0.74 -33.07
CA GLY A 359 17.76 0.43 -31.75
C GLY A 359 16.69 0.30 -30.67
N LEU A 360 15.60 1.07 -30.75
CA LEU A 360 14.46 0.95 -29.84
C LEU A 360 13.74 -0.39 -30.02
N GLN A 361 13.40 -0.76 -31.27
CA GLN A 361 12.70 -2.00 -31.60
C GLN A 361 13.47 -3.24 -31.10
N GLN A 362 14.80 -3.27 -31.27
CA GLN A 362 15.64 -4.39 -30.85
C GLN A 362 15.72 -4.61 -29.32
N ARG A 363 15.22 -3.67 -28.52
CA ARG A 363 15.31 -3.72 -27.05
C ARG A 363 14.01 -4.13 -26.37
N PHE A 364 12.90 -4.17 -27.12
CA PHE A 364 11.60 -4.62 -26.63
C PHE A 364 11.27 -5.98 -27.24
N GLY A 365 10.61 -6.83 -26.45
CA GLY A 365 10.09 -8.11 -26.89
C GLY A 365 8.62 -7.99 -27.25
N ARG A 366 7.74 -8.46 -26.35
CA ARG A 366 6.30 -8.49 -26.57
C ARG A 366 5.63 -7.20 -26.06
N VAL A 367 4.58 -6.79 -26.76
CA VAL A 367 3.67 -5.73 -26.33
C VAL A 367 2.26 -6.29 -26.29
N VAL A 368 1.64 -6.26 -25.12
CA VAL A 368 0.31 -6.79 -24.88
C VAL A 368 -0.56 -5.71 -24.24
N LEU A 369 -1.71 -5.45 -24.85
CA LEU A 369 -2.73 -4.55 -24.35
C LEU A 369 -3.73 -5.38 -23.56
N ALA A 370 -4.00 -4.98 -22.32
CA ALA A 370 -5.08 -5.53 -21.52
C ALA A 370 -6.31 -4.64 -21.70
N ASP A 371 -7.19 -5.01 -22.62
CA ASP A 371 -8.44 -4.28 -22.90
C ASP A 371 -9.41 -4.36 -21.70
N ARG A 372 -9.32 -5.44 -20.91
CA ARG A 372 -10.02 -5.57 -19.63
C ARG A 372 -9.10 -6.22 -18.61
N LEU A 373 -9.02 -5.59 -17.43
CA LEU A 373 -8.25 -6.07 -16.31
C LEU A 373 -9.00 -5.74 -15.00
N ARG A 374 -9.22 -6.75 -14.16
CA ARG A 374 -9.72 -6.58 -12.79
C ARG A 374 -8.59 -6.82 -11.81
N GLU A 375 -8.42 -5.91 -10.86
CA GLU A 375 -7.50 -6.05 -9.72
C GLU A 375 -8.30 -6.09 -8.43
N VAL A 376 -7.98 -7.04 -7.55
CA VAL A 376 -8.46 -7.05 -6.16
C VAL A 376 -7.32 -6.63 -5.23
N ARG A 377 -7.59 -5.63 -4.38
CA ARG A 377 -6.63 -5.11 -3.38
C ARG A 377 -7.18 -5.29 -1.99
N ALA A 378 -6.42 -5.94 -1.11
CA ALA A 378 -6.78 -6.19 0.28
C ALA A 378 -5.78 -5.52 1.24
N LEU A 379 -6.29 -4.87 2.28
CA LEU A 379 -5.47 -4.29 3.36
C LEU A 379 -5.37 -5.30 4.51
N SER A 380 -4.16 -5.81 4.78
CA SER A 380 -3.92 -6.72 5.90
C SER A 380 -3.69 -5.97 7.22
N GLY A 381 -3.18 -4.74 7.15
CA GLY A 381 -2.88 -3.92 8.32
C GLY A 381 -1.97 -2.74 8.00
N PHE A 382 -1.26 -2.24 9.00
CA PHE A 382 -0.35 -1.10 8.86
C PHE A 382 0.75 -1.10 9.92
N SER A 383 1.79 -0.28 9.72
CA SER A 383 2.77 0.10 10.74
C SER A 383 2.87 1.63 10.85
N ARG A 384 3.56 2.15 11.88
CA ARG A 384 3.73 3.59 12.15
C ARG A 384 5.14 3.87 12.66
N VAL A 385 5.57 5.14 12.65
CA VAL A 385 6.95 5.60 12.96
C VAL A 385 7.93 5.25 11.85
N SER A 386 7.92 3.99 11.43
CA SER A 386 8.74 3.48 10.35
C SER A 386 8.13 2.16 9.85
N PRO A 387 8.42 1.75 8.61
CA PRO A 387 7.79 0.54 8.09
C PRO A 387 8.27 -0.77 8.74
N ASP A 388 9.36 -0.78 9.53
CA ASP A 388 9.83 -1.86 10.44
C ASP A 388 9.11 -1.95 11.78
N ALA A 389 8.33 -0.94 12.14
CA ALA A 389 7.63 -0.95 13.41
C ALA A 389 6.63 -2.11 13.49
N ALA A 390 6.14 -2.39 14.69
CA ALA A 390 5.23 -3.49 14.92
C ALA A 390 4.01 -3.42 13.98
N PHE A 391 3.76 -4.51 13.27
CA PHE A 391 2.61 -4.66 12.41
C PHE A 391 1.30 -4.68 13.22
N VAL A 392 0.39 -3.78 12.86
CA VAL A 392 -0.96 -3.71 13.42
C VAL A 392 -1.94 -4.31 12.40
N PRO A 393 -2.57 -5.46 12.70
CA PRO A 393 -3.53 -6.06 11.79
C PRO A 393 -4.78 -5.18 11.62
N ALA A 394 -5.41 -5.25 10.45
CA ALA A 394 -6.66 -4.55 10.15
C ALA A 394 -7.79 -4.93 11.14
N ASP A 395 -7.76 -6.18 11.63
CA ASP A 395 -8.52 -6.57 12.82
C ASP A 395 -7.66 -6.46 14.08
N THR A 396 -7.76 -5.33 14.76
CA THR A 396 -7.05 -5.10 16.02
C THR A 396 -7.48 -6.06 17.14
N ALA A 397 -8.67 -6.68 17.04
CA ALA A 397 -9.15 -7.67 18.02
C ALA A 397 -8.69 -9.10 17.70
N ARG A 398 -8.13 -9.37 16.51
CA ARG A 398 -7.63 -10.67 16.02
C ARG A 398 -8.65 -11.81 16.11
N ARG A 399 -9.92 -11.54 15.78
CA ARG A 399 -11.03 -12.50 15.80
C ARG A 399 -11.54 -12.85 14.40
N LEU A 400 -11.22 -12.05 13.41
CA LEU A 400 -11.74 -12.14 12.06
C LEU A 400 -10.71 -12.75 11.11
N ARG A 401 -11.17 -13.60 10.19
CA ARG A 401 -10.35 -14.24 9.16
C ARG A 401 -10.57 -13.67 7.76
N TRP A 402 -11.30 -12.58 7.63
CA TRP A 402 -11.51 -11.87 6.35
C TRP A 402 -10.78 -10.52 6.39
N LEU A 403 -10.48 -9.97 5.21
CA LEU A 403 -9.82 -8.66 5.09
C LEU A 403 -10.66 -7.65 4.30
N PRO A 404 -10.55 -6.35 4.62
CA PRO A 404 -11.17 -5.31 3.82
C PRO A 404 -10.48 -5.25 2.46
N ALA A 405 -11.26 -5.26 1.39
CA ALA A 405 -10.75 -5.21 0.04
C ALA A 405 -11.62 -4.36 -0.88
N VAL A 406 -11.03 -3.98 -2.02
CA VAL A 406 -11.71 -3.27 -3.10
C VAL A 406 -11.32 -3.93 -4.42
N GLU A 407 -12.24 -3.94 -5.36
CA GLU A 407 -11.96 -4.30 -6.74
C GLU A 407 -11.86 -3.03 -7.60
N ALA A 408 -10.96 -3.06 -8.56
CA ALA A 408 -10.80 -2.03 -9.56
C ALA A 408 -10.84 -2.69 -10.94
N PHE A 409 -11.59 -2.11 -11.85
CA PHE A 409 -11.63 -2.53 -13.25
C PHE A 409 -10.87 -1.52 -14.08
N GLY A 410 -10.28 -1.96 -15.18
CA GLY A 410 -9.40 -1.11 -15.91
C GLY A 410 -8.80 -1.74 -17.14
N GLU A 411 -7.79 -1.04 -17.63
CA GLU A 411 -6.99 -1.40 -18.80
C GLU A 411 -5.50 -1.40 -18.44
N GLY A 412 -4.68 -2.00 -19.29
CA GLY A 412 -3.24 -2.09 -19.05
C GLY A 412 -2.40 -2.21 -20.32
N LEU A 413 -1.13 -1.88 -20.17
CA LEU A 413 -0.06 -2.04 -21.15
C LEU A 413 1.02 -2.91 -20.51
N PHE A 414 1.18 -4.12 -21.01
CA PHE A 414 2.26 -5.03 -20.64
C PHE A 414 3.31 -5.03 -21.73
N ILE A 415 4.58 -4.84 -21.34
CA ILE A 415 5.72 -4.89 -22.25
C ILE A 415 6.81 -5.78 -21.65
N THR A 416 7.51 -6.51 -22.50
CA THR A 416 8.75 -7.21 -22.13
C THR A 416 9.94 -6.54 -22.79
N LEU A 417 11.11 -6.67 -22.18
CA LEU A 417 12.37 -6.37 -22.86
C LEU A 417 12.77 -7.54 -23.75
N ASP A 418 13.67 -7.28 -24.69
CA ASP A 418 14.33 -8.34 -25.44
C ASP A 418 15.21 -9.18 -24.50
N ARG A 419 15.01 -10.49 -24.53
CA ARG A 419 15.61 -11.43 -23.57
C ARG A 419 17.12 -11.55 -23.75
N GLU A 420 17.61 -11.56 -24.99
CA GLU A 420 19.03 -11.73 -25.30
C GLU A 420 19.80 -10.45 -24.96
N ARG A 421 19.32 -9.29 -25.42
CA ARG A 421 19.90 -7.98 -25.08
C ARG A 421 19.92 -7.72 -23.59
N LEU A 422 18.85 -8.10 -22.88
CA LEU A 422 18.79 -7.99 -21.43
C LEU A 422 19.85 -8.88 -20.77
N GLY A 423 19.95 -10.14 -21.19
CA GLY A 423 20.98 -11.07 -20.73
C GLY A 423 22.38 -10.47 -20.86
N ASP A 424 22.76 -10.04 -22.07
CA ASP A 424 24.07 -9.43 -22.34
C ASP A 424 24.36 -8.23 -21.42
N TRP A 425 23.37 -7.34 -21.22
CA TRP A 425 23.52 -6.18 -20.35
C TRP A 425 23.66 -6.55 -18.87
N GLU A 426 22.97 -7.60 -18.40
CA GLU A 426 23.11 -8.11 -17.03
C GLU A 426 24.48 -8.74 -16.76
N GLU A 427 25.21 -9.15 -17.80
CA GLU A 427 26.57 -9.68 -17.67
C GLU A 427 27.64 -8.61 -17.47
N ASP A 428 27.33 -7.35 -17.79
CA ASP A 428 28.27 -6.26 -17.67
C ASP A 428 28.78 -6.09 -16.22
N PRO A 429 30.12 -6.09 -16.01
CA PRO A 429 30.70 -5.97 -14.67
C PRO A 429 30.33 -4.69 -13.92
N ALA A 430 30.13 -3.57 -14.61
CA ALA A 430 29.74 -2.30 -14.00
C ALA A 430 28.28 -2.34 -13.52
N VAL A 431 27.38 -2.92 -14.33
CA VAL A 431 25.97 -3.15 -13.94
C VAL A 431 25.90 -4.04 -12.71
N ARG A 432 26.59 -5.19 -12.73
CA ARG A 432 26.62 -6.14 -11.60
C ARG A 432 27.17 -5.50 -10.32
N ARG A 433 28.25 -4.72 -10.43
CA ARG A 433 28.87 -4.04 -9.27
C ARG A 433 27.93 -3.01 -8.66
N ARG A 434 27.23 -2.23 -9.49
CA ARG A 434 26.28 -1.21 -9.03
C ARG A 434 25.10 -1.82 -8.29
N VAL A 435 24.51 -2.88 -8.85
CA VAL A 435 23.38 -3.59 -8.22
C VAL A 435 23.82 -4.38 -6.99
N ALA A 436 25.05 -4.91 -6.95
CA ALA A 436 25.59 -5.54 -5.74
C ALA A 436 25.66 -4.57 -4.55
N GLY A 437 25.99 -3.30 -4.79
CA GLY A 437 25.93 -2.26 -3.75
C GLY A 437 24.50 -2.06 -3.21
N MET A 438 23.50 -2.01 -4.10
CA MET A 438 22.09 -1.91 -3.69
C MET A 438 21.62 -3.17 -2.95
N ARG A 439 22.06 -4.35 -3.38
CA ARG A 439 21.78 -5.62 -2.71
C ARG A 439 22.33 -5.63 -1.28
N ALA A 440 23.56 -5.15 -1.07
CA ALA A 440 24.15 -5.06 0.25
C ALA A 440 23.43 -4.05 1.17
N ASP A 441 22.82 -3.00 0.60
CA ASP A 441 21.92 -2.11 1.36
C ASP A 441 20.59 -2.79 1.68
N LEU A 442 20.01 -3.52 0.71
CA LEU A 442 18.79 -4.31 0.90
C LEU A 442 18.96 -5.38 1.98
N GLU A 443 20.09 -6.09 2.01
CA GLU A 443 20.38 -7.11 3.01
C GLU A 443 20.54 -6.55 4.42
N ARG A 444 20.98 -5.29 4.55
CA ARG A 444 21.02 -4.56 5.82
C ARG A 444 19.71 -3.86 6.14
N SER A 445 18.78 -3.81 5.18
CA SER A 445 17.49 -3.16 5.34
C SER A 445 16.47 -4.11 5.95
N PHE A 446 15.72 -3.61 6.92
CA PHE A 446 14.56 -4.30 7.49
C PHE A 446 13.43 -4.52 6.47
N GLN A 447 13.49 -3.85 5.30
CA GLN A 447 12.55 -4.05 4.20
C GLN A 447 12.84 -5.32 3.39
N GLN A 448 13.94 -6.03 3.70
CA GLN A 448 14.39 -7.21 2.97
C GLN A 448 13.26 -8.22 2.75
N ASP A 449 12.55 -8.62 3.80
CA ASP A 449 11.52 -9.66 3.69
C ASP A 449 10.33 -9.21 2.84
N ARG A 450 9.88 -7.96 3.02
CA ARG A 450 8.82 -7.37 2.19
C ARG A 450 9.25 -7.30 0.72
N LEU A 451 10.43 -6.77 0.44
CA LEU A 451 10.90 -6.54 -0.92
C LEU A 451 11.29 -7.85 -1.63
N ARG A 452 11.78 -8.86 -0.90
CA ARG A 452 12.03 -10.21 -1.44
C ARG A 452 10.77 -10.87 -1.98
N SER A 453 9.62 -10.58 -1.39
CA SER A 453 8.33 -11.04 -1.93
C SER A 453 8.02 -10.46 -3.32
N CYS A 454 8.66 -9.37 -3.73
CA CYS A 454 8.55 -8.80 -5.08
C CYS A 454 9.76 -9.19 -5.96
N THR A 455 10.98 -9.05 -5.42
CA THR A 455 12.24 -9.19 -6.18
C THR A 455 12.70 -10.64 -6.40
N GLY A 456 12.18 -11.60 -5.62
CA GLY A 456 12.80 -12.92 -5.47
C GLY A 456 13.88 -12.92 -4.37
N GLU A 457 14.58 -14.05 -4.21
CA GLU A 457 15.57 -14.24 -3.13
C GLU A 457 16.76 -13.28 -3.26
N VAL A 458 17.17 -13.02 -4.51
CA VAL A 458 18.34 -12.20 -4.86
C VAL A 458 17.91 -11.04 -5.77
N LEU A 459 18.28 -9.81 -5.39
CA LEU A 459 18.05 -8.64 -6.23
C LEU A 459 18.83 -8.73 -7.55
N ALA A 460 18.13 -8.91 -8.66
CA ALA A 460 18.70 -8.96 -10.01
C ALA A 460 18.76 -7.56 -10.67
N PRO A 461 19.72 -7.31 -11.59
CA PRO A 461 19.79 -6.04 -12.31
C PRO A 461 18.53 -5.71 -13.11
N ARG A 462 17.92 -6.70 -13.79
CA ARG A 462 16.63 -6.53 -14.47
C ARG A 462 15.52 -5.97 -13.59
N PHE A 463 15.50 -6.29 -12.29
CA PHE A 463 14.46 -5.78 -11.39
C PHE A 463 14.56 -4.27 -11.27
N VAL A 464 15.76 -3.74 -10.99
CA VAL A 464 15.98 -2.30 -10.82
C VAL A 464 15.74 -1.56 -12.14
N LEU A 465 16.17 -2.15 -13.27
CA LEU A 465 15.91 -1.63 -14.61
C LEU A 465 14.41 -1.53 -14.90
N LEU A 466 13.68 -2.65 -14.81
CA LEU A 466 12.25 -2.73 -15.14
C LEU A 466 11.41 -1.88 -14.20
N HIS A 467 11.69 -1.91 -12.90
CA HIS A 467 11.01 -1.08 -11.91
C HIS A 467 11.23 0.41 -12.17
N THR A 468 12.45 0.82 -12.50
CA THR A 468 12.72 2.23 -12.83
C THR A 468 12.08 2.63 -14.16
N LEU A 469 12.11 1.74 -15.17
CA LEU A 469 11.43 1.95 -16.44
C LEU A 469 9.91 2.10 -16.25
N ALA A 470 9.31 1.26 -15.41
CA ALA A 470 7.90 1.32 -15.05
C ALA A 470 7.51 2.69 -14.48
N HIS A 471 8.36 3.23 -13.60
CA HIS A 471 8.16 4.55 -13.01
C HIS A 471 8.18 5.67 -14.07
N LEU A 472 9.14 5.63 -14.98
CA LEU A 472 9.22 6.59 -16.08
C LEU A 472 8.01 6.45 -17.01
N LEU A 473 7.60 5.22 -17.33
CA LEU A 473 6.41 4.92 -18.14
C LEU A 473 5.13 5.43 -17.51
N VAL A 474 4.90 5.19 -16.21
CA VAL A 474 3.73 5.70 -15.49
C VAL A 474 3.64 7.22 -15.61
N ARG A 475 4.76 7.94 -15.49
CA ARG A 475 4.79 9.40 -15.63
C ARG A 475 4.46 9.85 -17.05
N GLN A 476 5.08 9.22 -18.05
CA GLN A 476 4.85 9.56 -19.45
C GLN A 476 3.42 9.23 -19.89
N LEU A 477 2.96 8.01 -19.61
CA LEU A 477 1.62 7.54 -19.96
C LEU A 477 0.55 8.36 -19.24
N ALA A 478 0.73 8.72 -17.96
CA ALA A 478 -0.20 9.61 -17.27
C ALA A 478 -0.34 10.96 -17.98
N PHE A 479 0.79 11.56 -18.40
CA PHE A 479 0.78 12.81 -19.15
C PHE A 479 0.06 12.70 -20.49
N GLU A 480 0.31 11.64 -21.26
CA GLU A 480 -0.24 11.49 -22.62
C GLU A 480 -1.69 10.98 -22.66
N SER A 481 -2.09 10.16 -21.70
CA SER A 481 -3.46 9.62 -21.59
C SER A 481 -4.40 10.54 -20.79
N GLY A 482 -3.87 11.58 -20.11
CA GLY A 482 -4.64 12.48 -19.26
C GLY A 482 -5.02 11.89 -17.89
N TYR A 483 -4.49 10.72 -17.54
CA TYR A 483 -4.62 10.18 -16.19
C TYR A 483 -3.76 10.96 -15.19
N THR A 484 -4.19 10.97 -13.92
CA THR A 484 -3.28 11.38 -12.84
C THR A 484 -2.28 10.26 -12.61
N THR A 485 -1.04 10.57 -12.22
CA THR A 485 -0.05 9.54 -11.87
C THR A 485 -0.55 8.60 -10.77
N SER A 486 -1.33 9.11 -9.81
CA SER A 486 -1.97 8.31 -8.75
C SER A 486 -3.06 7.34 -9.24
N SER A 487 -3.54 7.52 -10.48
CA SER A 487 -4.56 6.65 -11.11
C SER A 487 -3.94 5.50 -11.92
N LEU A 488 -2.62 5.51 -12.14
CA LEU A 488 -1.89 4.42 -12.77
C LEU A 488 -1.03 3.68 -11.74
N ARG A 489 -0.89 2.39 -11.94
CA ARG A 489 -0.05 1.49 -11.15
C ARG A 489 0.88 0.69 -12.05
N GLU A 490 1.97 0.27 -11.46
CA GLU A 490 2.91 -0.65 -12.07
C GLU A 490 2.89 -2.01 -11.38
N ARG A 491 3.25 -3.05 -12.14
CA ARG A 491 3.53 -4.39 -11.66
C ARG A 491 4.75 -4.92 -12.40
N VAL A 492 5.78 -5.32 -11.64
CA VAL A 492 7.09 -5.69 -12.19
C VAL A 492 7.24 -7.21 -12.15
N TYR A 493 7.54 -7.80 -13.30
CA TYR A 493 7.85 -9.21 -13.46
C TYR A 493 9.33 -9.33 -13.82
N ALA A 494 10.17 -9.56 -12.82
CA ALA A 494 11.63 -9.53 -12.99
C ALA A 494 12.37 -10.59 -12.17
N ARG A 495 11.67 -11.64 -11.75
CA ARG A 495 12.25 -12.77 -11.01
C ARG A 495 13.01 -13.71 -11.95
N PRO A 496 14.33 -13.89 -11.80
CA PRO A 496 15.13 -14.76 -12.66
C PRO A 496 14.70 -16.23 -12.59
N GLU A 497 14.18 -16.68 -11.45
CA GLU A 497 13.79 -18.09 -11.23
C GLU A 497 12.63 -18.52 -12.14
N TYR A 498 11.83 -17.57 -12.61
CA TYR A 498 10.70 -17.78 -13.52
C TYR A 498 10.94 -17.17 -14.90
N ASP A 499 12.18 -16.77 -15.19
CA ASP A 499 12.58 -16.09 -16.42
C ASP A 499 11.67 -14.90 -16.76
N GLN A 500 11.41 -14.03 -15.78
CA GLN A 500 10.59 -12.84 -15.97
C GLN A 500 11.45 -11.64 -16.38
N TYR A 501 10.93 -10.83 -17.30
CA TYR A 501 11.61 -9.66 -17.85
C TYR A 501 10.64 -8.62 -18.44
N GLY A 502 9.52 -8.37 -17.75
CA GLY A 502 8.50 -7.44 -18.21
C GLY A 502 7.85 -6.60 -17.12
N VAL A 503 7.09 -5.61 -17.56
CA VAL A 503 6.35 -4.68 -16.70
C VAL A 503 4.93 -4.52 -17.24
N LEU A 504 3.96 -4.44 -16.34
CA LEU A 504 2.60 -4.02 -16.62
C LEU A 504 2.37 -2.64 -16.01
N VAL A 505 1.94 -1.68 -16.82
CA VAL A 505 1.35 -0.42 -16.34
C VAL A 505 -0.16 -0.50 -16.57
N TYR A 506 -0.96 -0.25 -15.53
CA TYR A 506 -2.40 -0.43 -15.59
C TYR A 506 -3.15 0.62 -14.78
N THR A 507 -4.43 0.81 -15.08
CA THR A 507 -5.28 1.77 -14.36
C THR A 507 -5.71 1.20 -13.00
N ALA A 508 -5.54 2.00 -11.95
CA ALA A 508 -5.76 1.62 -10.55
C ALA A 508 -7.07 2.15 -9.95
N ALA A 509 -7.85 2.91 -10.73
CA ALA A 509 -9.02 3.65 -10.26
C ALA A 509 -10.13 3.75 -11.32
N GLY A 510 -10.38 2.68 -12.09
CA GLY A 510 -11.60 2.61 -12.88
C GLY A 510 -12.76 2.29 -11.96
N ASP A 511 -13.61 3.29 -11.75
CA ASP A 511 -14.96 3.09 -11.23
C ASP A 511 -15.71 2.16 -12.23
N ALA A 512 -16.80 1.51 -11.83
CA ALA A 512 -17.51 0.50 -12.66
C ALA A 512 -18.01 1.01 -14.04
N GLU A 513 -17.87 2.30 -14.34
CA GLU A 513 -18.22 2.95 -15.62
C GLU A 513 -17.12 2.86 -16.70
N GLY A 514 -16.00 2.19 -16.43
CA GLY A 514 -15.00 1.85 -17.44
C GLY A 514 -14.00 2.97 -17.73
N THR A 515 -12.82 2.57 -18.22
CA THR A 515 -11.81 3.49 -18.74
C THR A 515 -12.20 3.87 -20.17
N LEU A 516 -11.97 5.13 -20.58
CA LEU A 516 -12.26 5.58 -21.95
C LEU A 516 -11.27 5.02 -23.01
N GLY A 517 -10.56 3.93 -22.70
CA GLY A 517 -9.54 3.33 -23.57
C GLY A 517 -8.28 4.18 -23.72
N GLY A 518 -7.99 5.05 -22.76
CA GLY A 518 -6.91 6.04 -22.87
C GLY A 518 -5.53 5.39 -22.87
N LEU A 519 -5.32 4.39 -22.02
CA LEU A 519 -4.04 3.69 -21.90
C LEU A 519 -3.83 2.68 -23.02
N VAL A 520 -4.86 1.90 -23.37
CA VAL A 520 -4.80 0.94 -24.49
C VAL A 520 -4.49 1.67 -25.79
N ARG A 521 -5.13 2.82 -26.05
CA ARG A 521 -4.85 3.63 -27.23
C ARG A 521 -3.40 4.11 -27.29
N GLN A 522 -2.79 4.51 -26.17
CA GLN A 522 -1.37 4.88 -26.15
C GLN A 522 -0.45 3.69 -26.39
N GLY A 523 -0.92 2.47 -26.11
CA GLY A 523 -0.20 1.24 -26.40
C GLY A 523 -0.27 0.79 -27.87
N GLU A 524 -1.07 1.44 -28.72
CA GLU A 524 -1.19 1.10 -30.14
C GLU A 524 -0.10 1.78 -30.99
N PRO A 525 0.35 1.15 -32.09
CA PRO A 525 1.27 1.78 -33.02
C PRO A 525 0.60 2.91 -33.83
N PRO A 526 1.34 3.96 -34.21
CA PRO A 526 2.74 4.24 -33.86
C PRO A 526 2.93 4.93 -32.49
N GLN A 527 1.87 5.22 -31.73
CA GLN A 527 1.94 6.05 -30.52
C GLN A 527 2.93 5.48 -29.49
N LEU A 528 2.87 4.18 -29.24
CA LEU A 528 3.70 3.54 -28.23
C LEU A 528 5.21 3.72 -28.48
N ALA A 529 5.66 3.64 -29.73
CA ALA A 529 7.07 3.83 -30.06
C ALA A 529 7.54 5.24 -29.66
N GLU A 530 6.75 6.28 -30.00
CA GLU A 530 7.05 7.65 -29.60
C GLU A 530 7.03 7.83 -28.08
N THR A 531 6.03 7.26 -27.40
CA THR A 531 5.92 7.28 -25.94
C THR A 531 7.16 6.67 -25.28
N LEU A 532 7.63 5.52 -25.79
CA LEU A 532 8.81 4.84 -25.26
C LEU A 532 10.07 5.69 -25.46
N LEU A 533 10.28 6.25 -26.65
CA LEU A 533 11.43 7.11 -26.92
C LEU A 533 11.44 8.33 -25.98
N ARG A 534 10.30 9.03 -25.86
CA ARG A 534 10.14 10.18 -24.95
C ARG A 534 10.36 9.79 -23.49
N THR A 535 9.88 8.63 -23.08
CA THR A 535 10.06 8.11 -21.72
C THR A 535 11.54 7.95 -21.38
N ILE A 536 12.30 7.34 -22.28
CA ILE A 536 13.73 7.10 -22.09
C ILE A 536 14.50 8.44 -22.12
N GLU A 537 14.18 9.34 -23.06
CA GLU A 537 14.78 10.67 -23.12
C GLU A 537 14.51 11.49 -21.85
N ALA A 538 13.27 11.47 -21.34
CA ALA A 538 12.89 12.13 -20.10
C ALA A 538 13.65 11.56 -18.90
N GLY A 539 13.87 10.24 -18.88
CA GLY A 539 14.69 9.57 -17.86
C GLY A 539 16.15 10.04 -17.82
N ALA A 540 16.68 10.53 -18.94
CA ALA A 540 18.05 11.04 -19.04
C ALA A 540 18.25 12.39 -18.36
N TRP A 541 17.18 13.11 -17.98
CA TRP A 541 17.25 14.43 -17.37
C TRP A 541 16.71 14.46 -15.93
N CYS A 542 17.45 15.08 -15.01
CA CYS A 542 16.94 15.44 -13.69
C CYS A 542 17.41 16.85 -13.31
N SER A 543 16.50 17.69 -12.81
CA SER A 543 16.83 19.05 -12.37
C SER A 543 17.74 19.09 -11.13
N ALA A 544 17.92 17.95 -10.45
CA ALA A 544 18.80 17.80 -9.30
C ALA A 544 20.15 17.16 -9.67
N ASP A 545 20.45 16.96 -10.95
CA ASP A 545 21.78 16.52 -11.37
C ASP A 545 22.83 17.63 -11.16
N PRO A 546 24.09 17.27 -10.82
CA PRO A 546 24.63 15.90 -10.71
C PRO A 546 24.38 15.22 -9.35
N LEU A 547 23.87 15.94 -8.35
CA LEU A 547 23.66 15.40 -6.99
C LEU A 547 22.75 14.16 -6.99
N CYS A 548 21.73 14.13 -7.86
CA CYS A 548 20.86 12.98 -8.02
C CYS A 548 21.58 11.79 -8.65
N SER A 549 22.27 11.99 -9.79
CA SER A 549 22.96 10.93 -10.53
C SER A 549 24.15 10.32 -9.77
N GLU A 550 24.87 11.12 -9.00
CA GLU A 550 26.07 10.69 -8.26
C GLU A 550 25.74 10.06 -6.89
N HIS A 551 24.49 10.14 -6.42
CA HIS A 551 24.14 9.64 -5.09
C HIS A 551 24.25 8.12 -4.99
N THR A 552 25.03 7.65 -4.02
CA THR A 552 25.28 6.21 -3.80
C THR A 552 24.29 5.55 -2.85
N GLY A 553 23.12 6.15 -2.58
CA GLY A 553 22.15 5.64 -1.60
C GLY A 553 21.30 6.70 -0.93
N GLN A 554 20.03 6.78 -1.27
CA GLN A 554 19.04 7.71 -0.71
C GLN A 554 17.69 7.01 -0.43
N GLY A 555 16.76 7.73 0.19
CA GLY A 555 15.44 7.20 0.54
C GLY A 555 15.48 6.24 1.73
N PHE A 556 14.37 5.51 1.94
CA PHE A 556 14.26 4.56 3.05
C PHE A 556 15.26 3.42 2.88
N GLY A 557 16.10 3.22 3.90
CA GLY A 557 17.12 2.16 3.90
C GLY A 557 18.24 2.35 2.88
N ASN A 558 18.43 3.57 2.34
CA ASN A 558 19.39 3.87 1.26
C ASN A 558 19.16 3.04 -0.02
N LEU A 559 17.93 2.59 -0.25
CA LEU A 559 17.59 1.65 -1.32
C LEU A 559 17.46 2.28 -2.71
N ASN A 560 17.56 3.61 -2.84
CA ASN A 560 17.53 4.30 -4.13
C ASN A 560 18.90 4.86 -4.49
N ARG A 561 19.20 4.91 -5.79
CA ARG A 561 20.41 5.53 -6.35
C ARG A 561 20.03 6.79 -7.12
N ALA A 562 20.15 6.81 -8.46
CA ALA A 562 19.78 7.97 -9.28
C ALA A 562 18.26 8.12 -9.43
N ALA A 563 17.55 8.37 -8.33
CA ALA A 563 16.09 8.44 -8.26
C ALA A 563 15.61 9.39 -7.14
N CYS A 564 14.94 10.48 -7.53
CA CYS A 564 14.35 11.46 -6.61
C CYS A 564 12.94 11.88 -7.06
N HIS A 565 12.26 12.72 -6.26
CA HIS A 565 10.91 13.21 -6.58
C HIS A 565 10.82 13.96 -7.92
N ALA A 566 11.91 14.57 -8.37
CA ALA A 566 11.93 15.28 -9.65
C ALA A 566 11.88 14.34 -10.86
N CYS A 567 12.53 13.17 -10.81
CA CYS A 567 12.68 12.29 -11.97
C CYS A 567 11.90 10.97 -11.88
N ALA A 568 11.97 10.25 -10.76
CA ALA A 568 11.60 8.82 -10.73
C ALA A 568 10.55 8.45 -9.67
N LEU A 569 10.43 9.19 -8.55
CA LEU A 569 9.47 8.77 -7.52
C LEU A 569 8.02 9.00 -7.97
N LEU A 570 7.15 8.06 -7.60
CA LEU A 570 5.72 8.05 -7.88
C LEU A 570 4.90 8.25 -6.58
N PRO A 571 3.59 8.56 -6.69
CA PRO A 571 2.68 8.42 -5.56
C PRO A 571 2.71 6.99 -4.99
N GLU A 572 2.51 6.85 -3.67
CA GLU A 572 2.47 5.55 -2.98
C GLU A 572 1.40 4.60 -3.57
N THR A 573 0.31 5.16 -4.07
CA THR A 573 -0.77 4.42 -4.73
C THR A 573 -0.38 3.82 -6.07
N SER A 574 0.81 4.10 -6.60
CA SER A 574 1.24 3.71 -7.95
C SER A 574 2.34 2.63 -7.97
N CYS A 575 3.15 2.53 -6.92
CA CYS A 575 4.32 1.64 -6.86
C CYS A 575 4.08 0.50 -5.85
N GLU A 576 4.33 -0.76 -6.26
CA GLU A 576 4.16 -1.93 -5.39
C GLU A 576 5.28 -2.04 -4.33
N THR A 577 6.49 -1.63 -4.68
CA THR A 577 7.64 -1.68 -3.78
C THR A 577 7.77 -0.47 -2.86
N GLY A 578 6.91 0.55 -3.01
CA GLY A 578 6.91 1.75 -2.19
C GLY A 578 8.11 2.66 -2.45
N ASN A 579 8.45 2.90 -3.73
CA ASN A 579 9.53 3.79 -4.15
C ASN A 579 10.92 3.37 -3.62
N ALA A 580 11.22 2.07 -3.60
CA ALA A 580 12.51 1.52 -3.20
C ALA A 580 13.16 0.76 -4.37
N LEU A 581 14.49 0.65 -4.42
CA LEU A 581 15.21 -0.06 -5.49
C LEU A 581 15.03 0.60 -6.87
N LEU A 582 15.25 1.92 -6.92
CA LEU A 582 15.17 2.74 -8.14
C LEU A 582 16.54 3.31 -8.54
N ASP A 583 16.83 3.30 -9.84
CA ASP A 583 18.08 3.82 -10.39
C ASP A 583 18.00 4.11 -11.89
N ARG A 584 17.80 5.38 -12.27
CA ARG A 584 17.64 5.74 -13.70
C ARG A 584 18.92 5.53 -14.51
N ALA A 585 20.09 5.49 -13.87
CA ALA A 585 21.35 5.24 -14.57
C ALA A 585 21.39 3.85 -15.22
N LEU A 586 20.66 2.86 -14.67
CA LEU A 586 20.53 1.54 -15.31
C LEU A 586 19.62 1.59 -16.55
N VAL A 587 18.73 2.57 -16.65
CA VAL A 587 17.85 2.78 -17.82
C VAL A 587 18.60 3.53 -18.92
N VAL A 588 19.19 4.68 -18.61
CA VAL A 588 19.66 5.67 -19.61
C VAL A 588 21.18 5.86 -19.65
N GLY A 589 21.91 5.25 -18.71
CA GLY A 589 23.36 5.36 -18.59
C GLY A 589 23.78 6.39 -17.56
N GLY A 590 24.99 6.23 -17.04
CA GLY A 590 25.65 7.18 -16.16
C GLY A 590 27.16 7.05 -16.28
N GLU A 591 27.90 7.93 -15.60
CA GLU A 591 29.36 8.05 -15.76
C GLU A 591 30.13 6.72 -15.55
N ASN A 592 29.61 5.83 -14.70
CA ASN A 592 30.28 4.58 -14.30
C ASN A 592 29.43 3.33 -14.53
N VAL A 593 28.34 3.41 -15.29
CA VAL A 593 27.47 2.26 -15.56
C VAL A 593 26.76 2.44 -16.90
N PRO A 594 26.79 1.42 -17.79
CA PRO A 594 26.05 1.49 -19.04
C PRO A 594 24.55 1.35 -18.80
N GLY A 595 23.77 2.19 -19.48
CA GLY A 595 22.32 2.11 -19.46
C GLY A 595 21.79 1.12 -20.48
N PHE A 596 20.71 0.41 -20.15
CA PHE A 596 20.10 -0.50 -21.11
C PHE A 596 19.66 0.22 -22.38
N PHE A 597 19.12 1.44 -22.29
CA PHE A 597 18.70 2.24 -23.46
C PHE A 597 19.67 3.36 -23.83
N GLU A 598 20.88 3.39 -23.25
CA GLU A 598 21.87 4.45 -23.51
C GLU A 598 22.18 4.62 -25.02
N PRO A 599 22.36 3.55 -25.82
CA PRO A 599 22.58 3.71 -27.26
C PRO A 599 21.40 4.38 -28.00
N VAL A 600 20.17 4.12 -27.56
CA VAL A 600 18.95 4.72 -28.15
C VAL A 600 18.90 6.21 -27.82
N VAL A 601 19.22 6.60 -26.58
CA VAL A 601 19.29 8.01 -26.17
C VAL A 601 20.37 8.77 -26.94
N ALA A 602 21.56 8.17 -27.08
CA ALA A 602 22.66 8.76 -27.83
C ALA A 602 22.28 8.99 -29.30
N ALA A 603 21.67 7.99 -29.94
CA ALA A 603 21.20 8.08 -31.31
C ALA A 603 20.08 9.13 -31.48
N ALA A 604 19.12 9.18 -30.55
CA ALA A 604 18.02 10.14 -30.60
C ALA A 604 18.52 11.58 -30.50
N ARG A 605 19.47 11.85 -29.60
CA ARG A 605 20.12 13.16 -29.46
C ARG A 605 20.91 13.54 -30.71
N ALA A 606 21.63 12.60 -31.32
CA ALA A 606 22.36 12.83 -32.56
C ALA A 606 21.41 13.16 -33.73
N ALA A 607 20.31 12.41 -33.86
CA ALA A 607 19.28 12.67 -34.87
C ALA A 607 18.59 14.04 -34.66
N ALA A 608 18.29 14.40 -33.42
CA ALA A 608 17.70 15.69 -33.08
C ALA A 608 18.67 16.86 -33.38
N ALA A 609 19.96 16.71 -33.08
CA ALA A 609 20.97 17.71 -33.41
C ALA A 609 21.07 17.92 -34.93
N ALA A 610 21.14 16.82 -35.69
CA ALA A 610 21.21 16.87 -37.16
C ALA A 610 19.95 17.45 -37.83
N ALA A 611 18.79 17.41 -37.18
CA ALA A 611 17.55 17.98 -37.72
C ALA A 611 17.42 19.51 -37.49
N VAL A 612 18.23 20.06 -36.58
CA VAL A 612 18.27 21.50 -36.27
C VAL A 612 19.34 22.23 -37.10
N GLU A 613 20.34 21.50 -37.57
CA GLU A 613 21.34 21.94 -38.58
C GLU A 613 20.74 21.96 -39.99
#